data_AF-A0A7Y5BJ83-F1
#
_entry.id   AF-A0A7Y5BJ83-F1
#
_cell.length_a   1.000
_cell.length_b   1.000
_cell.length_c   1.000
_cell.angle_alpha   90.00
_cell.angle_beta   90.00
_cell.angle_gamma   90.00
#
_symmetry.space_group_name_H-M   'P 1'
#
loop_
_entity.id
_entity.type
_entity.pdbx_description
1 polymer ?
#
loop_
_entity_poly.entity_id
_entity_poly.type
_entity_poly.pdbx_seq_one_letter_code
_entity_poly.pdbx_strand_id
1 'polypeptide(L)'
;MRKIVLAARILLGLIFVVFGFNGFFNFIPSPPPAPEAGAFFGALFATKYLIPVLKTTEIVCGILLLSNYFVPLALTILAPIAINIFLFHVFLNNAGMPVAIAVVALEIFLAYSYRKNYSGVLTAKAEPTE
;
A
#
# COMPACT_ATOMS: atom_id res chain seq x y z
N MET A 1 10.01 -20.97 4.87
CA MET A 1 8.78 -20.16 4.79
C MET A 1 8.70 -19.05 5.84
N ARG A 2 8.70 -19.33 7.15
CA ARG A 2 8.52 -18.30 8.20
C ARG A 2 9.49 -17.11 8.12
N LYS A 3 10.78 -17.35 7.83
CA LYS A 3 11.78 -16.28 7.64
C LYS A 3 11.52 -15.42 6.40
N ILE A 4 11.03 -16.02 5.32
CA ILE A 4 10.71 -15.30 4.06
C ILE A 4 9.47 -14.43 4.27
N VAL A 5 8.44 -14.95 4.94
CA VAL A 5 7.25 -14.18 5.32
C VAL A 5 7.63 -13.00 6.22
N LEU A 6 8.51 -13.22 7.20
CA LEU A 6 9.01 -12.15 8.05
C LEU A 6 9.74 -11.08 7.23
N ALA A 7 10.66 -11.47 6.34
CA ALA A 7 11.41 -10.54 5.50
C ALA A 7 10.48 -9.74 4.57
N ALA A 8 9.53 -10.41 3.90
CA ALA A 8 8.55 -9.75 3.03
C ALA A 8 7.66 -8.76 3.81
N ARG A 9 7.20 -9.14 5.00
CA ARG A 9 6.38 -8.29 5.86
C ARG A 9 7.15 -7.05 6.32
N ILE A 10 8.40 -7.22 6.73
CA ILE A 10 9.27 -6.10 7.12
C ILE A 10 9.50 -5.19 5.92
N LEU A 11 9.85 -5.75 4.76
CA LEU A 11 10.13 -4.98 3.55
C LEU A 11 8.91 -4.15 3.10
N LEU A 12 7.73 -4.78 3.02
CA LEU A 12 6.50 -4.09 2.63
C LEU A 12 6.11 -3.02 3.66
N GLY A 13 6.20 -3.34 4.96
CA GLY A 13 5.95 -2.38 6.02
C GLY A 13 6.89 -1.18 5.96
N LEU A 14 8.18 -1.39 5.71
CA LEU A 14 9.16 -0.32 5.54
C LEU A 14 8.84 0.55 4.32
N ILE A 15 8.47 -0.06 3.19
CA ILE A 15 8.06 0.69 1.99
C ILE A 15 6.90 1.63 2.34
N PHE A 16 5.82 1.13 2.92
CA PHE A 16 4.66 1.99 3.23
C PHE A 16 4.95 3.06 4.29
N VAL A 17 5.76 2.78 5.32
CA VAL A 17 6.14 3.78 6.32
C VAL A 17 7.03 4.87 5.69
N VAL A 18 8.08 4.48 4.97
CA VAL A 18 9.04 5.43 4.39
C VAL A 18 8.38 6.28 3.32
N PHE A 19 7.66 5.68 2.37
CA PHE A 19 6.97 6.44 1.32
C PHE A 19 5.74 7.20 1.83
N GLY A 20 5.11 6.71 2.89
CA GLY A 20 4.05 7.42 3.60
C GLY A 20 4.57 8.73 4.22
N PHE A 21 5.65 8.66 4.99
CA PHE A 21 6.30 9.85 5.55
C PHE A 21 6.89 10.75 4.46
N ASN A 22 7.41 10.19 3.38
CA ASN A 22 7.90 10.97 2.25
C ASN A 22 6.79 11.82 1.62
N GLY A 23 5.54 11.34 1.60
CA GLY A 23 4.41 12.13 1.10
C GLY A 23 4.10 13.39 1.93
N PHE A 24 4.53 13.45 3.19
CA PHE A 24 4.38 14.63 4.05
C PHE A 24 5.62 15.53 4.04
N PHE A 25 6.81 14.92 4.08
CA PHE A 25 8.06 15.63 4.31
C PHE A 25 8.94 15.80 3.06
N ASN A 26 8.63 15.09 1.97
CA ASN A 26 9.32 15.18 0.67
C ASN A 26 10.85 15.08 0.77
N PHE A 27 11.36 14.10 1.53
CA PHE A 27 12.81 13.91 1.76
C PHE A 27 13.50 13.00 0.72
N ILE A 28 12.74 12.26 -0.10
CA ILE A 28 13.26 11.47 -1.21
C ILE A 28 13.17 12.33 -2.47
N PRO A 29 14.31 12.73 -3.07
CA PRO A 29 14.31 13.41 -4.35
C PRO A 29 13.71 12.49 -5.42
N SER A 30 12.69 12.98 -6.12
CA SER A 30 12.11 12.29 -7.27
C SER A 30 12.29 13.14 -8.53
N PRO A 31 12.56 12.53 -9.69
CA PRO A 31 12.52 13.26 -10.94
C PRO A 31 11.13 13.88 -11.15
N PRO A 32 11.03 14.96 -11.95
CA PRO A 32 9.75 15.54 -12.29
C PRO A 32 8.81 14.47 -12.86
N PRO A 33 7.56 14.38 -12.36
CA PRO A 33 6.60 13.44 -12.92
C PRO A 33 6.27 13.81 -14.37
N ALA A 34 5.77 12.85 -15.13
CA ALA A 34 5.15 13.14 -16.42
C ALA A 34 4.03 14.19 -16.26
N PRO A 35 3.73 15.00 -17.30
CA PRO A 35 2.76 16.10 -17.20
C PRO A 35 1.40 15.67 -16.62
N GLU A 36 0.89 14.52 -17.04
CA GLU A 36 -0.41 13.98 -16.61
C GLU A 36 -0.38 13.55 -15.15
N ALA A 37 0.72 12.90 -14.71
CA ALA A 37 0.95 12.56 -13.31
C ALA A 37 1.08 13.82 -12.43
N GLY A 38 1.75 14.85 -12.93
CA GLY A 38 1.89 16.15 -12.26
C GLY A 38 0.54 16.84 -12.07
N ALA A 39 -0.29 16.87 -13.12
CA ALA A 39 -1.64 17.44 -13.05
C ALA A 39 -2.53 16.69 -12.05
N PHE A 40 -2.49 15.35 -12.05
CA PHE A 40 -3.22 14.52 -11.11
C PHE A 40 -2.81 14.81 -9.66
N PHE A 41 -1.51 14.72 -9.34
CA PHE A 41 -1.04 15.01 -7.99
C PHE A 41 -1.28 16.46 -7.57
N GLY A 42 -1.12 17.43 -8.49
CA GLY A 42 -1.41 18.83 -8.23
C GLY A 42 -2.84 19.05 -7.74
N ALA A 43 -3.83 18.43 -8.38
CA ALA A 43 -5.22 18.48 -7.93
C ALA A 43 -5.41 17.82 -6.55
N LEU A 44 -4.79 16.67 -6.31
CA LEU A 44 -4.88 15.97 -5.03
C LEU A 44 -4.26 16.77 -3.87
N PHE A 45 -3.12 17.41 -4.09
CA PHE A 45 -2.49 18.28 -3.10
C PHE A 45 -3.32 19.54 -2.84
N ALA A 46 -3.90 20.14 -3.89
CA ALA A 46 -4.73 21.34 -3.77
C ALA A 46 -6.02 21.10 -2.95
N THR A 47 -6.61 19.91 -3.06
CA THR A 47 -7.85 19.56 -2.32
C THR A 47 -7.63 19.21 -0.85
N LYS A 48 -6.39 18.92 -0.43
CA LYS A 48 -5.95 18.70 0.97
C LYS A 48 -6.64 17.59 1.76
N TYR A 49 -7.53 16.80 1.14
CA TYR A 49 -8.20 15.69 1.82
C TYR A 49 -7.53 14.34 1.53
N LEU A 50 -7.33 14.01 0.25
CA LEU A 50 -6.99 12.64 -0.13
C LEU A 50 -5.55 12.28 0.23
N ILE A 51 -4.59 13.15 -0.06
CA ILE A 51 -3.17 12.87 0.20
C ILE A 51 -2.90 12.63 1.69
N PRO A 52 -3.35 13.48 2.64
CA PRO A 52 -3.12 13.23 4.05
C PRO A 52 -3.78 11.93 4.54
N VAL A 53 -5.01 11.64 4.11
CA VAL A 53 -5.72 10.41 4.49
C VAL A 53 -5.01 9.17 3.95
N LEU A 54 -4.65 9.18 2.66
CA LEU A 54 -3.93 8.11 2.00
C LEU A 54 -2.59 7.83 2.69
N LYS A 55 -1.77 8.88 2.89
CA LYS A 55 -0.43 8.74 3.47
C LYS A 55 -0.48 8.32 4.95
N THR A 56 -1.46 8.81 5.71
CA THR A 56 -1.69 8.34 7.09
C THR A 56 -2.07 6.86 7.11
N THR A 57 -2.94 6.43 6.19
CA THR A 57 -3.36 5.02 6.08
C THR A 57 -2.18 4.10 5.74
N GLU A 58 -1.33 4.51 4.79
CA GLU A 58 -0.09 3.81 4.45
C GLU A 58 0.83 3.69 5.67
N ILE A 59 1.06 4.78 6.42
CA ILE A 59 1.92 4.76 7.62
C ILE A 59 1.36 3.83 8.70
N VAL A 60 0.07 3.95 9.02
CA VAL A 60 -0.56 3.13 10.07
C VAL A 60 -0.48 1.65 9.68
N CYS A 61 -0.87 1.29 8.45
CA CYS A 61 -0.81 -0.10 8.00
C CYS A 61 0.64 -0.61 7.92
N GLY A 62 1.57 0.23 7.49
CA GLY A 62 3.00 -0.08 7.49
C GLY A 62 3.53 -0.38 8.90
N ILE A 63 3.17 0.43 9.90
CA ILE A 63 3.54 0.20 11.31
C ILE A 63 2.92 -1.11 11.84
N LEU A 64 1.67 -1.41 11.49
CA LEU A 64 1.01 -2.65 11.84
C LEU A 64 1.77 -3.87 11.27
N LEU A 65 2.17 -3.80 10.00
CA LEU A 65 3.01 -4.83 9.37
C LEU A 65 4.37 -4.98 10.08
N LEU A 66 5.06 -3.87 10.39
CA LEU A 66 6.35 -3.93 11.08
C LEU A 66 6.23 -4.55 12.48
N SER A 67 5.19 -4.17 13.21
CA SER A 67 4.93 -4.61 14.58
C SER A 67 4.34 -6.02 14.68
N ASN A 68 3.99 -6.65 13.53
CA ASN A 68 3.27 -7.93 13.47
C ASN A 68 1.86 -7.89 14.11
N TYR A 69 1.23 -6.72 14.15
CA TYR A 69 -0.13 -6.57 14.67
C TYR A 69 -1.12 -6.45 13.51
N PHE A 70 -2.26 -7.12 13.62
CA PHE A 70 -3.36 -7.04 12.64
C PHE A 70 -2.92 -7.22 11.17
N VAL A 71 -1.93 -8.07 10.91
CA VAL A 71 -1.32 -8.23 9.58
C VAL A 71 -2.35 -8.50 8.47
N PRO A 72 -3.32 -9.44 8.60
CA PRO A 72 -4.30 -9.67 7.55
C PRO A 72 -5.18 -8.45 7.26
N LEU A 73 -5.56 -7.71 8.30
CA LEU A 73 -6.35 -6.47 8.18
C LEU A 73 -5.56 -5.37 7.47
N ALA A 74 -4.29 -5.16 7.87
CA ALA A 74 -3.42 -4.18 7.23
C ALA A 74 -3.27 -4.47 5.72
N LEU A 75 -3.05 -5.73 5.35
CA LEU A 75 -2.99 -6.16 3.95
C LEU A 75 -4.33 -5.91 3.23
N THR A 76 -5.47 -6.21 3.86
CA THR A 76 -6.79 -5.91 3.26
C THR A 76 -6.99 -4.42 2.98
N ILE A 77 -6.55 -3.55 3.90
CA ILE A 77 -6.63 -2.09 3.73
C ILE A 77 -5.65 -1.61 2.65
N LEU A 78 -4.45 -2.19 2.60
CA LEU A 78 -3.41 -1.84 1.63
C LEU A 78 -3.69 -2.36 0.21
N ALA A 79 -4.45 -3.45 0.05
CA ALA A 79 -4.76 -4.03 -1.25
C ALA A 79 -5.30 -3.02 -2.29
N PRO A 80 -6.36 -2.23 -2.03
CA PRO A 80 -6.83 -1.22 -2.98
C PRO A 80 -5.80 -0.10 -3.22
N ILE A 81 -4.99 0.24 -2.22
CA ILE A 81 -3.92 1.25 -2.33
C ILE A 81 -2.80 0.72 -3.26
N ALA A 82 -2.36 -0.52 -3.06
CA ALA A 82 -1.34 -1.18 -3.89
C ALA A 82 -1.80 -1.29 -5.34
N ILE A 83 -3.07 -1.65 -5.57
CA ILE A 83 -3.66 -1.66 -6.92
C ILE A 83 -3.64 -0.25 -7.51
N ASN A 84 -4.05 0.78 -6.77
CA ASN A 84 -4.02 2.16 -7.27
C ASN A 84 -2.60 2.63 -7.60
N ILE A 85 -1.61 2.32 -6.76
CA ILE A 85 -0.19 2.59 -7.03
C ILE A 85 0.22 1.96 -8.35
N PHE A 86 -0.12 0.68 -8.57
CA PHE A 86 0.20 0.00 -9.82
C PHE A 86 -0.46 0.66 -11.03
N LEU A 87 -1.76 0.91 -10.98
CA LEU A 87 -2.48 1.55 -12.08
C LEU A 87 -1.98 2.97 -12.36
N PHE A 88 -1.65 3.75 -11.32
CA PHE A 88 -1.05 5.06 -11.49
C PHE A 88 0.26 4.98 -12.29
N HIS A 89 1.12 4.01 -11.98
CA HIS A 89 2.39 3.87 -12.71
C HIS A 89 2.18 3.33 -14.13
N VAL A 90 1.19 2.45 -14.36
CA VAL A 90 0.82 1.97 -15.69
C VAL A 90 0.32 3.10 -16.60
N PHE A 91 -0.52 3.99 -16.08
CA PHE A 91 -1.22 4.98 -16.91
C PHE A 91 -0.57 6.37 -16.90
N LEU A 92 0.01 6.80 -15.79
CA LEU A 92 0.42 8.19 -15.59
C LEU A 92 1.92 8.36 -15.35
N ASN A 93 2.63 7.35 -14.82
CA ASN A 93 4.06 7.49 -14.53
C ASN A 93 4.85 6.17 -14.56
N ASN A 94 5.29 5.74 -15.74
CA ASN A 94 6.02 4.49 -15.90
C ASN A 94 7.36 4.42 -15.13
N ALA A 95 7.96 5.56 -14.77
CA ALA A 95 9.28 5.59 -14.12
C ALA A 95 9.32 4.84 -12.78
N GLY A 96 8.23 4.83 -12.02
CA GLY A 96 8.12 4.12 -10.74
C GLY A 96 7.58 2.69 -10.84
N MET A 97 7.38 2.16 -12.05
CA MET A 97 6.86 0.81 -12.29
C MET A 97 7.59 -0.30 -11.49
N PRO A 98 8.93 -0.31 -11.37
CA PRO A 98 9.62 -1.36 -10.62
C PRO A 98 9.20 -1.44 -9.15
N VAL A 99 9.02 -0.28 -8.51
CA VAL A 99 8.56 -0.20 -7.11
C VAL A 99 7.10 -0.63 -7.00
N ALA A 100 6.25 -0.22 -7.94
CA ALA A 100 4.84 -0.62 -7.96
C ALA A 100 4.67 -2.14 -8.10
N ILE A 101 5.44 -2.78 -8.99
CA ILE A 101 5.46 -4.24 -9.15
C ILE A 101 5.92 -4.91 -7.86
N ALA A 102 6.98 -4.40 -7.22
CA ALA A 102 7.48 -4.96 -5.97
C ALA A 102 6.43 -4.89 -4.85
N VAL A 103 5.73 -3.77 -4.71
CA VAL A 103 4.64 -3.59 -3.74
C VAL A 103 3.53 -4.61 -3.97
N VAL A 104 3.01 -4.72 -5.20
CA VAL A 104 1.94 -5.67 -5.52
C VAL A 104 2.38 -7.12 -5.31
N ALA A 105 3.60 -7.47 -5.71
CA ALA A 105 4.13 -8.82 -5.54
C ALA A 105 4.26 -9.20 -4.05
N LEU A 106 4.76 -8.28 -3.21
CA LEU A 106 4.86 -8.48 -1.76
C LEU A 106 3.48 -8.59 -1.11
N GLU A 107 2.53 -7.71 -1.51
CA GLU A 107 1.15 -7.70 -1.04
C GLU A 107 0.47 -9.06 -1.32
N ILE A 108 0.51 -9.53 -2.57
CA ILE A 108 -0.05 -10.84 -2.97
C ILE A 108 0.63 -11.99 -2.24
N PHE A 109 1.96 -11.97 -2.15
CA PHE A 109 2.72 -13.02 -1.47
C PHE A 109 2.33 -13.12 0.02
N LEU A 110 2.20 -11.99 0.71
CA LEU A 110 1.80 -11.96 2.11
C LEU A 110 0.33 -12.36 2.27
N ALA A 111 -0.59 -11.83 1.46
CA ALA A 111 -2.00 -12.22 1.48
C ALA A 111 -2.14 -13.74 1.29
N TYR A 112 -1.41 -14.33 0.35
CA TYR A 112 -1.40 -15.78 0.15
C TYR A 112 -0.80 -16.55 1.34
N SER A 113 0.25 -16.00 1.96
CA SER A 113 0.89 -16.59 3.15
C SER A 113 -0.05 -16.60 4.36
N TYR A 114 -0.90 -15.57 4.51
CA TYR A 114 -1.91 -15.44 5.56
C TYR A 114 -3.31 -15.90 5.13
N ARG A 115 -3.45 -16.60 3.99
CA ARG A 115 -4.75 -16.90 3.37
C ARG A 115 -5.80 -17.56 4.26
N LYS A 116 -5.36 -18.38 5.23
CA LYS A 116 -6.26 -19.05 6.18
C LYS A 116 -7.00 -18.07 7.08
N ASN A 117 -6.45 -16.86 7.28
CA ASN A 117 -7.03 -15.83 8.12
C ASN A 117 -8.16 -15.05 7.41
N TYR A 118 -8.35 -15.23 6.10
CA TYR A 118 -9.39 -14.55 5.33
C TYR A 118 -10.68 -15.36 5.18
N SER A 119 -10.80 -16.55 5.78
CA SER A 119 -11.96 -17.44 5.59
C SER A 119 -13.30 -16.74 5.92
N GLY A 120 -13.38 -15.99 7.01
CA GLY A 120 -14.58 -15.23 7.36
C GLY A 120 -14.89 -14.12 6.36
N VAL A 121 -13.88 -13.34 5.96
CA VAL A 121 -14.02 -12.22 5.02
C VAL A 121 -14.44 -12.69 3.62
N LEU A 122 -14.04 -13.90 3.23
CA LEU A 122 -14.35 -14.48 1.92
C LEU A 122 -15.63 -15.35 1.94
N THR A 123 -16.48 -15.22 2.96
CA THR A 123 -17.77 -15.91 3.01
C THR A 123 -18.75 -15.25 2.05
N ALA A 124 -19.12 -15.95 0.97
CA ALA A 124 -19.92 -15.39 -0.12
C ALA A 124 -21.32 -14.89 0.29
N LYS A 125 -21.90 -15.49 1.33
CA LYS A 125 -23.19 -15.11 1.93
C LYS A 125 -23.03 -15.02 3.44
N ALA A 126 -22.28 -14.03 3.91
CA ALA A 126 -22.11 -13.79 5.33
C ALA A 126 -23.42 -13.27 5.93
N GLU A 127 -23.89 -13.93 6.99
CA GLU A 127 -25.06 -13.49 7.77
C GLU A 127 -24.60 -12.58 8.93
N PRO A 128 -25.35 -11.53 9.29
CA PRO A 128 -25.08 -10.76 10.50
C PRO A 128 -25.13 -11.65 11.75
N THR A 129 -24.30 -11.34 12.75
CA THR A 129 -24.48 -11.90 14.09
C THR A 129 -25.77 -11.35 14.70
N GLU A 130 -26.49 -12.20 15.44
CA GLU A 130 -27.70 -11.85 16.22
C GLU A 130 -27.48 -10.67 17.19
#